data_AF-A0A9X8ER10-F1
#
_entry.id   AF-A0A9X8ER10-F1
#
_cell.length_a   1.000
_cell.length_b   1.000
_cell.length_c   1.000
_cell.angle_alpha   90.00
_cell.angle_beta   90.00
_cell.angle_gamma   90.00
#
_symmetry.space_group_name_H-M   'P 1'
#
loop_
_entity.id
_entity.type
_entity.pdbx_description
1 polymer ?
#
loop_
_entity_poly.entity_id
_entity_poly.type
_entity_poly.pdbx_seq_one_letter_code
_entity_poly.pdbx_strand_id
1 'polypeptide(L)'
;MATKPTQTADEVLLEQVSRHAVLLERLKAGEVKKFETYLRRADSHVRDQLTRKELTTYGRSRLEEFLGRVGGKLLEIYKAFSDRMQSDLVDIAQYEAAFEGRSLAKALLIDAIMPADSLLRAAINTQPLQVAGVDGGKLLKSFLSGWARVESDRVTNAIRMGVVQGQTNAEITQAIRGTAAQNFTDGVLAVTNRSARAVVQTAVQHVATTARMETLKANAEVVPGYRIVATLDRKTSVQCRSLDGREYEVGKGPVPPFHIHCRTTITPITRLSALFGQGATRAAVGADGGGQVSASLSYYQWLKTQPAAFQDAALGPVRGKLFRDGGLTAERFASLQLDKNFKPLTLDQLKELEPLAFERAGL
;
A
#
# COMPACT_ATOMS: atom_id res chain seq x y z
N MET A 1 -40.37 -9.88 19.92
CA MET A 1 -38.98 -9.43 19.76
C MET A 1 -38.39 -10.15 18.56
N ALA A 2 -38.22 -9.47 17.42
CA ALA A 2 -37.52 -10.06 16.29
C ALA A 2 -36.04 -10.23 16.68
N THR A 3 -35.61 -11.48 16.86
CA THR A 3 -34.19 -11.84 17.00
C THR A 3 -33.44 -11.29 15.78
N LYS A 4 -32.44 -10.42 15.99
CA LYS A 4 -31.53 -10.02 14.91
C LYS A 4 -31.00 -11.29 14.24
N PRO A 5 -30.97 -11.37 12.89
CA PRO A 5 -30.41 -12.53 12.22
C PRO A 5 -28.97 -12.75 12.70
N THR A 6 -28.65 -14.00 13.04
CA THR A 6 -27.30 -14.42 13.45
C THR A 6 -26.33 -14.16 12.30
N GLN A 7 -25.31 -13.33 12.53
CA GLN A 7 -24.26 -13.08 11.54
C GLN A 7 -23.59 -14.40 11.13
N THR A 8 -23.23 -14.49 9.86
CA THR A 8 -22.59 -15.68 9.30
C THR A 8 -21.10 -15.69 9.61
N ALA A 9 -20.43 -16.83 9.44
CA ALA A 9 -18.98 -16.89 9.66
C ALA A 9 -18.22 -15.89 8.78
N ASP A 10 -18.56 -15.79 7.49
CA ASP A 10 -17.93 -14.84 6.56
C ASP A 10 -18.21 -13.38 6.92
N GLU A 11 -19.41 -13.11 7.44
CA GLU A 11 -19.80 -11.79 7.93
C GLU A 11 -18.98 -11.36 9.14
N VAL A 12 -18.81 -12.29 10.10
CA VAL A 12 -17.96 -12.10 11.27
C VAL A 12 -16.50 -11.90 10.85
N LEU A 13 -16.00 -12.69 9.91
CA LEU A 13 -14.63 -12.59 9.39
C LEU A 13 -14.40 -11.27 8.67
N LEU A 14 -15.32 -10.86 7.81
CA LEU A 14 -15.25 -9.59 7.09
C LEU A 14 -15.25 -8.39 8.04
N GLU A 15 -16.09 -8.43 9.09
CA GLU A 15 -16.11 -7.38 10.11
C GLU A 15 -14.79 -7.34 10.90
N GLN A 16 -14.27 -8.49 11.34
CA GLN A 16 -12.99 -8.59 12.04
C GLN A 16 -11.84 -8.07 11.19
N VAL A 17 -11.74 -8.52 9.94
CA VAL A 17 -10.73 -8.09 8.96
C VAL A 17 -10.84 -6.60 8.66
N SER A 18 -12.06 -6.07 8.50
CA SER A 18 -12.28 -4.64 8.21
C SER A 18 -11.83 -3.75 9.38
N ARG A 19 -12.13 -4.15 10.61
CA ARG A 19 -11.67 -3.45 11.82
C ARG A 19 -10.15 -3.53 11.96
N HIS A 20 -9.59 -4.70 11.72
CA HIS A 20 -8.15 -4.94 11.79
C HIS A 20 -7.37 -4.17 10.72
N ALA A 21 -7.94 -4.02 9.51
CA ALA A 21 -7.34 -3.20 8.46
C ALA A 21 -7.12 -1.74 8.91
N VAL A 22 -8.03 -1.17 9.72
CA VAL A 22 -7.85 0.17 10.30
C VAL A 22 -6.70 0.20 11.31
N LEU A 23 -6.56 -0.86 12.12
CA LEU A 23 -5.44 -0.99 13.07
C LEU A 23 -4.10 -1.17 12.34
N LEU A 24 -4.08 -1.91 11.24
CA LEU A 24 -2.92 -2.09 10.38
C LEU A 24 -2.46 -0.75 9.79
N GLU A 25 -3.38 0.13 9.39
CA GLU A 25 -3.03 1.49 8.95
C GLU A 25 -2.41 2.35 10.06
N ARG A 26 -2.84 2.17 11.32
CA ARG A 26 -2.23 2.84 12.47
C ARG A 26 -0.84 2.29 12.77
N LEU A 27 -0.67 0.97 12.71
CA LEU A 27 0.62 0.31 12.84
C LEU A 27 1.60 0.81 11.78
N LYS A 28 1.17 0.84 10.51
CA LYS A 28 1.94 1.42 9.39
C LYS A 28 2.39 2.86 9.70
N ALA A 29 1.51 3.70 10.23
CA ALA A 29 1.89 5.07 10.60
C ALA A 29 2.93 5.11 11.73
N GLY A 30 2.84 4.21 12.71
CA GLY A 30 3.84 4.02 13.76
C GLY A 30 5.21 3.58 13.22
N GLU A 31 5.23 2.61 12.31
CA GLU A 31 6.45 2.15 11.64
C GLU A 31 7.12 3.26 10.83
N VAL A 32 6.34 4.09 10.13
CA VAL A 32 6.87 5.25 9.39
C VAL A 32 7.56 6.24 10.33
N LYS A 33 6.99 6.49 11.51
CA LYS A 33 7.55 7.42 12.49
C LYS A 33 8.95 7.02 12.97
N LYS A 34 9.27 5.72 13.00
CA LYS A 34 10.61 5.24 13.37
C LYS A 34 11.70 5.76 12.43
N PHE A 35 11.37 6.12 11.19
CA PHE A 35 12.33 6.68 10.24
C PHE A 35 12.84 8.07 10.63
N GLU A 36 12.10 8.84 11.41
CA GLU A 36 12.47 10.23 11.77
C GLU A 36 13.87 10.33 12.38
N THR A 37 14.26 9.36 13.21
CA THR A 37 15.60 9.33 13.82
C THR A 37 16.70 9.11 12.79
N TYR A 38 16.45 8.27 11.77
CA TYR A 38 17.41 8.02 10.70
C TYR A 38 17.51 9.21 9.74
N LEU A 39 16.37 9.87 9.47
CA LEU A 39 16.33 11.09 8.68
C LEU A 39 17.13 12.23 9.36
N ARG A 40 16.98 12.41 10.68
CA ARG A 40 17.78 13.37 11.46
C ARG A 40 19.28 13.06 11.42
N ARG A 41 19.67 11.78 11.47
CA ARG A 41 21.07 11.35 11.34
C ARG A 41 21.62 11.65 9.94
N ALA A 42 20.84 11.41 8.90
CA ALA A 42 21.21 11.74 7.52
C ALA A 42 21.37 13.26 7.34
N ASP A 43 20.43 14.06 7.85
CA ASP A 43 20.50 15.52 7.87
C ASP A 43 21.77 16.04 8.56
N SER A 44 22.04 15.56 9.78
CA SER A 44 23.24 15.95 10.52
C SER A 44 24.50 15.59 9.74
N HIS A 45 24.56 14.37 9.20
CA HIS A 45 25.71 13.92 8.44
C HIS A 45 25.97 14.83 7.22
N VAL A 46 24.95 15.15 6.43
CA VAL A 46 25.11 16.03 5.26
C VAL A 46 25.60 17.41 5.69
N ARG A 47 25.01 18.00 6.73
CA ARG A 47 25.42 19.31 7.24
C ARG A 47 26.90 19.32 7.66
N ASP A 48 27.33 18.33 8.44
CA ASP A 48 28.71 18.25 8.92
C ASP A 48 29.75 18.07 7.80
N GLN A 49 29.32 17.60 6.63
CA GLN A 49 30.18 17.46 5.45
C GLN A 49 30.21 18.75 4.61
N LEU A 50 29.11 19.50 4.58
CA LEU A 50 28.97 20.73 3.78
C LEU A 50 29.39 22.01 4.54
N THR A 51 29.61 21.97 5.85
CA THR A 51 30.23 23.11 6.59
C THR A 51 31.74 23.26 6.37
N ARG A 52 32.33 22.36 5.59
CA ARG A 52 33.76 22.31 5.30
C ARG A 52 34.11 23.22 4.12
N LYS A 53 35.33 23.08 3.58
CA LYS A 53 35.78 23.82 2.39
C LYS A 53 34.76 23.75 1.25
N GLU A 54 34.55 24.87 0.57
CA GLU A 54 33.66 24.99 -0.59
C GLU A 54 33.96 23.93 -1.65
N LEU A 55 32.96 23.12 -1.97
CA LEU A 55 33.10 21.99 -2.89
C LEU A 55 33.34 22.42 -4.33
N THR A 56 32.93 23.64 -4.71
CA THR A 56 33.22 24.25 -6.02
C THR A 56 34.72 24.40 -6.28
N THR A 57 35.56 24.36 -5.24
CA THR A 57 37.02 24.39 -5.37
C THR A 57 37.64 23.02 -5.64
N TYR A 58 36.84 21.94 -5.66
CA TYR A 58 37.35 20.58 -5.82
C TYR A 58 37.51 20.22 -7.30
N GLY A 59 38.64 19.59 -7.63
CA GLY A 59 38.76 18.85 -8.88
C GLY A 59 37.87 17.60 -8.89
N ARG A 60 37.54 17.08 -10.08
CA ARG A 60 36.61 15.95 -10.28
C ARG A 60 36.91 14.74 -9.39
N SER A 61 38.16 14.28 -9.35
CA SER A 61 38.54 13.10 -8.55
C SER A 61 38.27 13.31 -7.05
N ARG A 62 38.62 14.48 -6.52
CA ARG A 62 38.39 14.84 -5.11
C ARG A 62 36.89 14.95 -4.78
N LEU A 63 36.09 15.46 -5.72
CA LEU A 63 34.63 15.51 -5.57
C LEU A 63 34.03 14.10 -5.52
N GLU A 64 34.40 13.21 -6.43
CA GLU A 64 33.87 11.84 -6.44
C GLU A 64 34.29 11.06 -5.18
N GLU A 65 35.51 11.26 -4.68
CA GLU A 65 35.95 10.66 -3.41
C GLU A 65 35.14 11.20 -2.21
N PHE A 66 34.83 12.50 -2.21
CA PHE A 66 33.94 13.12 -1.22
C PHE A 66 32.52 12.52 -1.30
N LEU A 67 31.94 12.46 -2.50
CA LEU A 67 30.61 11.88 -2.72
C LEU A 67 30.54 10.41 -2.32
N GLY A 68 31.61 9.64 -2.57
CA GLY A 68 31.72 8.24 -2.13
C GLY A 68 31.68 8.09 -0.62
N ARG A 69 32.38 8.96 0.13
CA ARG A 69 32.32 8.95 1.60
C ARG A 69 30.95 9.36 2.15
N VAL A 70 30.36 10.43 1.60
CA VAL A 70 29.02 10.90 2.00
C VAL A 70 27.97 9.84 1.71
N GLY A 71 27.94 9.33 0.48
CA GLY A 71 27.02 8.28 0.05
C GLY A 71 27.19 6.99 0.86
N GLY A 72 28.43 6.57 1.13
CA GLY A 72 28.70 5.39 1.96
C GLY A 72 28.07 5.49 3.35
N LYS A 73 28.17 6.65 4.01
CA LYS A 73 27.57 6.84 5.33
C LYS A 73 26.06 6.97 5.29
N LEU A 74 25.51 7.65 4.27
CA LEU A 74 24.06 7.71 4.06
C LEU A 74 23.47 6.32 3.82
N LEU A 75 24.13 5.51 3.00
CA LEU A 75 23.74 4.13 2.75
C LEU A 75 23.76 3.29 4.04
N GLU A 76 24.76 3.46 4.90
CA GLU A 76 24.81 2.81 6.22
C GLU A 76 23.60 3.21 7.09
N ILE A 77 23.26 4.51 7.13
CA ILE A 77 22.10 5.01 7.88
C ILE A 77 20.79 4.40 7.37
N TYR A 78 20.57 4.41 6.05
CA TYR A 78 19.34 3.89 5.46
C TYR A 78 19.27 2.36 5.52
N LYS A 79 20.39 1.64 5.39
CA LYS A 79 20.44 0.19 5.63
C LYS A 79 20.10 -0.17 7.06
N ALA A 80 20.62 0.57 8.04
CA ALA A 80 20.28 0.34 9.45
C ALA A 80 18.78 0.52 9.74
N PHE A 81 18.09 1.38 8.98
CA PHE A 81 16.63 1.47 9.02
C PHE A 81 15.97 0.26 8.34
N SER A 82 16.42 -0.12 7.14
CA SER A 82 15.91 -1.30 6.43
C SER A 82 16.06 -2.60 7.24
N ASP A 83 17.18 -2.79 7.94
CA ASP A 83 17.44 -3.96 8.78
C ASP A 83 16.52 -3.96 10.02
N ARG A 84 16.35 -2.79 10.65
CA ARG A 84 15.40 -2.64 11.76
C ARG A 84 13.97 -2.95 11.31
N MET A 85 13.56 -2.41 10.18
CA MET A 85 12.25 -2.70 9.59
C MET A 85 12.10 -4.19 9.29
N GLN A 86 13.12 -4.84 8.74
CA GLN A 86 13.06 -6.27 8.44
C GLN A 86 12.82 -7.10 9.71
N SER A 87 13.39 -6.70 10.85
CA SER A 87 13.09 -7.32 12.15
C SER A 87 11.63 -7.08 12.55
N ASP A 88 11.17 -5.83 12.54
CA ASP A 88 9.80 -5.48 12.94
C ASP A 88 8.77 -6.20 12.04
N LEU A 89 9.06 -6.38 10.75
CA LEU A 89 8.22 -7.11 9.79
C LEU A 89 8.06 -8.60 10.12
N VAL A 90 9.04 -9.23 10.75
CA VAL A 90 8.90 -10.63 11.19
C VAL A 90 7.88 -10.73 12.32
N ASP A 91 7.97 -9.83 13.30
CA ASP A 91 7.05 -9.80 14.44
C ASP A 91 5.63 -9.49 13.96
N ILE A 92 5.49 -8.59 12.98
CA ILE A 92 4.21 -8.30 12.31
C ILE A 92 3.67 -9.55 11.62
N ALA A 93 4.52 -10.33 10.92
CA ALA A 93 4.07 -11.56 10.25
C ALA A 93 3.46 -12.57 11.24
N GLN A 94 4.13 -12.79 12.38
CA GLN A 94 3.66 -13.68 13.44
C GLN A 94 2.35 -13.18 14.04
N TYR A 95 2.27 -11.88 14.33
CA TYR A 95 1.06 -11.27 14.88
C TYR A 95 -0.13 -11.36 13.93
N GLU A 96 0.07 -11.09 12.63
CA GLU A 96 -0.97 -11.16 11.60
C GLU A 96 -1.47 -12.59 11.40
N ALA A 97 -0.57 -13.58 11.40
CA ALA A 97 -0.98 -14.98 11.36
C ALA A 97 -1.81 -15.34 12.60
N ALA A 98 -1.35 -14.97 13.80
CA ALA A 98 -2.06 -15.25 15.05
C ALA A 98 -3.42 -14.54 15.13
N PHE A 99 -3.52 -13.32 14.60
CA PHE A 99 -4.80 -12.62 14.44
C PHE A 99 -5.74 -13.40 13.51
N GLU A 100 -5.25 -13.86 12.36
CA GLU A 100 -6.07 -14.62 11.41
C GLU A 100 -6.54 -15.94 12.02
N GLY A 101 -5.67 -16.68 12.72
CA GLY A 101 -6.04 -17.91 13.42
C GLY A 101 -7.12 -17.68 14.48
N ARG A 102 -6.99 -16.64 15.32
CA ARG A 102 -8.03 -16.27 16.29
C ARG A 102 -9.34 -15.88 15.62
N SER A 103 -9.26 -15.23 14.45
CA SER A 103 -10.43 -14.81 13.67
C SER A 103 -11.19 -16.02 13.13
N LEU A 104 -10.47 -16.97 12.52
CA LEU A 104 -11.03 -18.25 12.05
C LEU A 104 -11.62 -19.07 13.20
N ALA A 105 -10.86 -19.23 14.30
CA ALA A 105 -11.31 -19.99 15.47
C ALA A 105 -12.62 -19.43 16.04
N LYS A 106 -12.71 -18.10 16.16
CA LYS A 106 -13.91 -17.43 16.65
C LYS A 106 -15.09 -17.52 15.68
N ALA A 107 -14.84 -17.36 14.38
CA ALA A 107 -15.91 -17.34 13.38
C ALA A 107 -16.48 -18.73 13.07
N LEU A 108 -15.64 -19.78 13.13
CA LEU A 108 -16.00 -21.14 12.75
C LEU A 108 -16.16 -22.08 13.94
N LEU A 109 -15.81 -21.64 15.16
CA LEU A 109 -15.79 -22.46 16.37
C LEU A 109 -14.90 -23.71 16.21
N ILE A 110 -13.71 -23.50 15.65
CA ILE A 110 -12.70 -24.55 15.38
C ILE A 110 -11.38 -24.22 16.07
N ASP A 111 -10.53 -25.24 16.19
CA ASP A 111 -9.10 -25.05 16.47
C ASP A 111 -8.38 -24.73 15.15
N ALA A 112 -8.17 -23.44 14.87
CA ALA A 112 -7.49 -23.01 13.66
C ALA A 112 -6.01 -23.44 13.66
N ILE A 113 -5.56 -23.99 12.54
CA ILE A 113 -4.17 -24.42 12.35
C ILE A 113 -3.29 -23.19 12.14
N MET A 114 -2.25 -23.07 12.96
CA MET A 114 -1.28 -22.00 12.87
C MET A 114 -0.06 -22.43 12.04
N PRO A 115 0.37 -21.64 11.03
CA PRO A 115 1.62 -21.91 10.33
C PRO A 115 2.81 -21.78 11.28
N ALA A 116 3.84 -22.60 11.07
CA ALA A 116 5.08 -22.50 11.85
C ALA A 116 5.81 -21.16 11.59
N ASP A 117 6.45 -20.60 12.61
CA ASP A 117 7.19 -19.34 12.52
C ASP A 117 8.28 -19.35 11.44
N SER A 118 8.95 -20.50 11.26
CA SER A 118 9.96 -20.69 10.21
C SER A 118 9.36 -20.59 8.81
N LEU A 119 8.14 -21.11 8.61
CA LEU A 119 7.40 -20.98 7.37
C LEU A 119 7.00 -19.53 7.10
N LEU A 120 6.46 -18.83 8.10
CA LEU A 120 6.09 -17.41 7.97
C LEU A 120 7.31 -16.56 7.60
N ARG A 121 8.43 -16.74 8.31
CA ARG A 121 9.68 -16.04 8.03
C ARG A 121 10.19 -16.33 6.62
N ALA A 122 10.09 -17.58 6.16
CA ALA A 122 10.47 -17.94 4.79
C ALA A 122 9.54 -17.24 3.79
N ALA A 123 8.22 -17.39 3.95
CA ALA A 123 7.21 -16.88 3.03
C ALA A 123 7.32 -15.37 2.78
N ILE A 124 7.47 -14.55 3.83
CA ILE A 124 7.57 -13.09 3.66
C ILE A 124 8.82 -12.65 2.89
N ASN A 125 9.88 -13.47 2.90
CA ASN A 125 11.16 -13.16 2.25
C ASN A 125 11.29 -13.78 0.86
N THR A 126 10.61 -14.90 0.58
CA THR A 126 10.73 -15.64 -0.68
C THR A 126 9.57 -15.39 -1.65
N GLN A 127 8.41 -14.96 -1.15
CA GLN A 127 7.30 -14.56 -2.01
C GLN A 127 7.57 -13.15 -2.59
N PRO A 128 7.47 -12.99 -3.92
CA PRO A 128 7.64 -11.69 -4.55
C PRO A 128 6.48 -10.76 -4.21
N LEU A 129 6.78 -9.47 -4.08
CA LEU A 129 5.77 -8.41 -3.98
C LEU A 129 4.98 -8.35 -5.29
N GLN A 130 3.65 -8.34 -5.19
CA GLN A 130 2.74 -8.23 -6.34
C GLN A 130 2.41 -6.77 -6.74
N VAL A 131 3.30 -5.84 -6.38
CA VAL A 131 3.17 -4.43 -6.74
C VAL A 131 3.26 -4.28 -8.25
N ALA A 132 2.33 -3.58 -8.88
CA ALA A 132 2.39 -3.27 -10.30
C ALA A 132 3.52 -2.26 -10.61
N GLY A 133 4.24 -2.46 -11.71
CA GLY A 133 5.25 -1.53 -12.23
C GLY A 133 6.69 -1.98 -12.00
N VAL A 134 7.62 -1.00 -11.96
CA VAL A 134 9.09 -1.24 -11.89
C VAL A 134 9.57 -1.93 -10.60
N ASP A 135 8.73 -1.91 -9.57
CA ASP A 135 8.99 -2.58 -8.30
C ASP A 135 8.31 -3.95 -8.18
N GLY A 136 7.57 -4.37 -9.21
CA GLY A 136 6.91 -5.67 -9.25
C GLY A 136 7.89 -6.83 -9.32
N GLY A 137 7.57 -7.93 -8.63
CA GLY A 137 8.39 -9.13 -8.63
C GLY A 137 9.60 -9.07 -7.69
N LYS A 138 9.87 -7.94 -7.03
CA LYS A 138 10.95 -7.84 -6.04
C LYS A 138 10.64 -8.70 -4.82
N LEU A 139 11.68 -9.29 -4.24
CA LEU A 139 11.61 -9.89 -2.91
C LEU A 139 11.66 -8.78 -1.86
N LEU A 140 11.15 -9.05 -0.65
CA LEU A 140 11.12 -8.06 0.43
C LEU A 140 12.50 -7.45 0.71
N LYS A 141 13.53 -8.29 0.84
CA LYS A 141 14.91 -7.82 1.10
C LYS A 141 15.47 -6.96 -0.04
N SER A 142 15.21 -7.31 -1.30
CA SER A 142 15.70 -6.52 -2.44
C SER A 142 14.93 -5.20 -2.59
N PHE A 143 13.64 -5.20 -2.24
CA PHE A 143 12.82 -3.99 -2.18
C PHE A 143 13.35 -2.99 -1.14
N LEU A 144 13.61 -3.43 0.09
CA LEU A 144 14.13 -2.57 1.17
C LEU A 144 15.56 -2.10 0.93
N SER A 145 16.45 -2.96 0.43
CA SER A 145 17.84 -2.60 0.17
C SER A 145 18.01 -1.73 -1.09
N GLY A 146 17.14 -1.93 -2.10
CA GLY A 146 17.09 -1.08 -3.29
C GLY A 146 16.72 0.36 -2.94
N TRP A 147 15.74 0.55 -2.06
CA TRP A 147 15.36 1.86 -1.55
C TRP A 147 16.53 2.58 -0.85
N ALA A 148 17.25 1.91 0.06
CA ALA A 148 18.36 2.52 0.79
C ALA A 148 19.46 3.05 -0.14
N ARG A 149 19.75 2.33 -1.23
CA ARG A 149 20.69 2.77 -2.28
C ARG A 149 20.17 4.00 -3.02
N VAL A 150 18.93 3.95 -3.49
CA VAL A 150 18.31 5.07 -4.23
C VAL A 150 18.30 6.35 -3.42
N GLU A 151 17.99 6.29 -2.12
CA GLU A 151 17.94 7.49 -1.28
C GLU A 151 19.34 8.03 -0.95
N SER A 152 20.36 7.18 -0.83
CA SER A 152 21.76 7.62 -0.76
C SER A 152 22.18 8.35 -2.04
N ASP A 153 21.90 7.73 -3.20
CA ASP A 153 22.25 8.29 -4.51
C ASP A 153 21.51 9.60 -4.78
N ARG A 154 20.27 9.74 -4.31
CA ARG A 154 19.49 10.96 -4.45
C ARG A 154 20.20 12.17 -3.82
N VAL A 155 20.77 11.99 -2.63
CA VAL A 155 21.49 13.05 -1.92
C VAL A 155 22.82 13.34 -2.61
N THR A 156 23.61 12.32 -2.94
CA THR A 156 24.92 12.54 -3.60
C THR A 156 24.77 13.15 -5.00
N ASN A 157 23.73 12.79 -5.74
CA ASN A 157 23.40 13.42 -7.01
C ASN A 157 23.01 14.90 -6.85
N ALA A 158 22.25 15.25 -5.81
CA ALA A 158 21.92 16.64 -5.52
C ALA A 158 23.18 17.47 -5.21
N ILE A 159 24.11 16.93 -4.41
CA ILE A 159 25.41 17.58 -4.15
C ILE A 159 26.19 17.75 -5.45
N ARG A 160 26.32 16.68 -6.25
CA ARG A 160 27.04 16.72 -7.53
C ARG A 160 26.47 17.79 -8.46
N MET A 161 25.15 17.83 -8.60
CA MET A 161 24.46 18.83 -9.43
C MET A 161 24.72 20.26 -8.95
N GLY A 162 24.64 20.51 -7.64
CA GLY A 162 24.90 21.83 -7.10
C GLY A 162 26.34 22.30 -7.34
N VAL A 163 27.33 21.42 -7.16
CA VAL A 163 28.74 21.75 -7.46
C VAL A 163 28.94 22.08 -8.94
N VAL A 164 28.36 21.30 -9.85
CA VAL A 164 28.44 21.55 -11.30
C VAL A 164 27.77 22.87 -11.68
N GLN A 165 26.73 23.27 -10.96
CA GLN A 165 26.03 24.55 -11.15
C GLN A 165 26.74 25.74 -10.49
N GLY A 166 27.88 25.53 -9.82
CA GLY A 166 28.60 26.58 -9.11
C GLY A 166 27.94 27.04 -7.82
N GLN A 167 27.00 26.26 -7.27
CA GLN A 167 26.35 26.57 -5.99
C GLN A 167 27.35 26.47 -4.83
N THR A 168 27.22 27.39 -3.88
CA THR A 168 27.91 27.33 -2.59
C THR A 168 27.43 26.14 -1.76
N ASN A 169 28.24 25.71 -0.81
CA ASN A 169 27.85 24.64 0.12
C ASN A 169 26.55 24.98 0.89
N ALA A 170 26.30 26.27 1.18
CA ALA A 170 25.08 26.73 1.83
C ALA A 170 23.84 26.50 0.96
N GLU A 171 23.90 26.85 -0.33
CA GLU A 171 22.83 26.63 -1.30
C GLU A 171 22.56 25.12 -1.50
N ILE A 172 23.62 24.31 -1.60
CA ILE A 172 23.50 22.85 -1.69
C ILE A 172 22.84 22.29 -0.42
N THR A 173 23.25 22.77 0.75
CA THR A 173 22.64 22.37 2.03
C THR A 173 21.16 22.71 2.06
N GLN A 174 20.78 23.90 1.60
CA GLN A 174 19.38 24.31 1.51
C GLN A 174 18.58 23.46 0.52
N ALA A 175 19.14 23.11 -0.64
CA ALA A 175 18.49 22.23 -1.62
C ALA A 175 18.25 20.81 -1.05
N ILE A 176 19.16 20.31 -0.22
CA ILE A 176 19.02 18.98 0.39
C ILE A 176 18.01 19.00 1.53
N ARG A 177 18.10 19.99 2.43
CA ARG A 177 17.24 20.08 3.62
C ARG A 177 15.85 20.62 3.34
N GLY A 178 15.75 21.50 2.36
CA GLY A 178 14.57 22.34 2.14
C GLY A 178 14.66 23.66 2.92
N THR A 179 13.61 24.46 2.80
CA THR A 179 13.54 25.82 3.32
C THR A 179 12.64 25.91 4.53
N ALA A 180 12.98 26.79 5.49
CA ALA A 180 12.12 27.07 6.64
C ALA A 180 10.75 27.63 6.21
N ALA A 181 10.72 28.41 5.13
CA ALA A 181 9.49 28.96 4.55
C ALA A 181 8.50 27.87 4.09
N GLN A 182 9.00 26.71 3.65
CA GLN A 182 8.19 25.55 3.26
C GLN A 182 8.20 24.45 4.31
N ASN A 183 8.55 24.76 5.57
CA ASN A 183 8.67 23.79 6.66
C ASN A 183 9.55 22.56 6.30
N PHE A 184 10.60 22.78 5.51
CA PHE A 184 11.52 21.74 5.03
C PHE A 184 10.85 20.63 4.21
N THR A 185 9.75 20.93 3.51
CA THR A 185 9.00 19.94 2.71
C THR A 185 9.38 19.90 1.21
N ASP A 186 10.22 20.85 0.80
CA ASP A 186 10.68 21.14 -0.57
C ASP A 186 12.09 20.59 -0.87
N GLY A 187 12.82 20.08 0.12
CA GLY A 187 14.16 19.53 -0.05
C GLY A 187 14.21 18.06 -0.47
N VAL A 188 15.42 17.60 -0.82
CA VAL A 188 15.72 16.18 -1.11
C VAL A 188 15.33 15.27 0.05
N LEU A 189 15.63 15.64 1.29
CA LEU A 189 15.29 14.84 2.47
C LEU A 189 13.79 14.70 2.69
N ALA A 190 12.98 15.67 2.25
CA ALA A 190 11.53 15.55 2.25
C ALA A 190 11.03 14.50 1.26
N VAL A 191 11.68 14.40 0.08
CA VAL A 191 11.43 13.33 -0.89
C VAL A 191 11.78 11.98 -0.28
N THR A 192 12.95 11.87 0.37
CA THR A 192 13.38 10.65 1.07
C THR A 192 12.39 10.25 2.16
N ASN A 193 11.86 11.19 2.93
CA ASN A 193 10.83 10.91 3.95
C ASN A 193 9.52 10.37 3.33
N ARG A 194 9.06 10.96 2.22
CA ARG A 194 7.88 10.47 1.49
C ARG A 194 8.12 9.08 0.89
N SER A 195 9.32 8.85 0.36
CA SER A 195 9.77 7.55 -0.17
C SER A 195 9.83 6.47 0.91
N ALA A 196 10.36 6.81 2.10
CA ALA A 196 10.37 5.91 3.25
C ALA A 196 8.94 5.50 3.64
N ARG A 197 8.00 6.45 3.69
CA ARG A 197 6.58 6.16 3.94
C ARG A 197 6.03 5.14 2.95
N ALA A 198 6.33 5.31 1.67
CA ALA A 198 5.88 4.42 0.61
C ALA A 198 6.40 2.98 0.78
N VAL A 199 7.69 2.84 1.09
CA VAL A 199 8.34 1.54 1.30
C VAL A 199 7.82 0.85 2.55
N VAL A 200 7.74 1.56 3.69
CA VAL A 200 7.20 1.01 4.95
C VAL A 200 5.79 0.46 4.74
N GLN A 201 4.89 1.27 4.18
CA GLN A 201 3.49 0.89 4.06
C GLN A 201 3.28 -0.30 3.12
N THR A 202 4.07 -0.34 2.04
CA THR A 202 4.03 -1.44 1.07
C THR A 202 4.59 -2.72 1.69
N ALA A 203 5.71 -2.64 2.41
CA ALA A 203 6.32 -3.79 3.06
C ALA A 203 5.43 -4.40 4.15
N VAL A 204 4.82 -3.57 4.99
CA VAL A 204 3.86 -4.02 6.01
C VAL A 204 2.63 -4.65 5.35
N GLN A 205 2.12 -4.09 4.25
CA GLN A 205 0.99 -4.67 3.53
C GLN A 205 1.33 -6.04 2.92
N HIS A 206 2.52 -6.19 2.34
CA HIS A 206 3.02 -7.46 1.81
C HIS A 206 3.06 -8.52 2.90
N VAL A 207 3.72 -8.21 4.00
CA VAL A 207 3.87 -9.12 5.14
C VAL A 207 2.53 -9.54 5.73
N ALA A 208 1.63 -8.58 5.98
CA ALA A 208 0.32 -8.89 6.55
C ALA A 208 -0.50 -9.80 5.63
N THR A 209 -0.44 -9.56 4.32
CA THR A 209 -1.18 -10.36 3.34
C THR A 209 -0.57 -11.75 3.18
N THR A 210 0.76 -11.86 3.13
CA THR A 210 1.46 -13.14 3.08
C THR A 210 1.17 -13.98 4.32
N ALA A 211 1.30 -13.41 5.52
CA ALA A 211 1.01 -14.12 6.77
C ALA A 211 -0.44 -14.63 6.83
N ARG A 212 -1.39 -13.79 6.38
CA ARG A 212 -2.78 -14.19 6.26
C ARG A 212 -2.96 -15.35 5.28
N MET A 213 -2.39 -15.24 4.09
CA MET A 213 -2.48 -16.27 3.06
C MET A 213 -1.90 -17.61 3.52
N GLU A 214 -0.76 -17.62 4.21
CA GLU A 214 -0.21 -18.85 4.79
C GLU A 214 -1.11 -19.45 5.87
N THR A 215 -1.77 -18.61 6.67
CA THR A 215 -2.77 -19.08 7.65
C THR A 215 -4.00 -19.67 6.95
N LEU A 216 -4.48 -19.05 5.86
CA LEU A 216 -5.60 -19.60 5.09
C LEU A 216 -5.24 -20.93 4.42
N LYS A 217 -4.03 -21.06 3.87
CA LYS A 217 -3.53 -22.31 3.28
C LYS A 217 -3.49 -23.44 4.31
N ALA A 218 -3.05 -23.16 5.54
CA ALA A 218 -3.04 -24.13 6.63
C ALA A 218 -4.46 -24.60 7.02
N ASN A 219 -5.50 -23.83 6.69
CA ASN A 219 -6.90 -24.10 7.00
C ASN A 219 -7.76 -24.31 5.73
N ALA A 220 -7.15 -24.75 4.62
CA ALA A 220 -7.82 -24.84 3.31
C ALA A 220 -9.02 -25.83 3.29
N GLU A 221 -9.09 -26.75 4.24
CA GLU A 221 -10.24 -27.65 4.42
C GLU A 221 -11.52 -26.91 4.83
N VAL A 222 -11.42 -25.78 5.50
CA VAL A 222 -12.59 -24.98 5.92
C VAL A 222 -12.65 -23.63 5.22
N VAL A 223 -11.53 -23.19 4.63
CA VAL A 223 -11.39 -21.97 3.83
C VAL A 223 -11.02 -22.32 2.37
N PRO A 224 -11.99 -22.63 1.49
CA PRO A 224 -11.70 -22.94 0.09
C PRO A 224 -11.21 -21.74 -0.71
N GLY A 225 -11.57 -20.52 -0.30
CA GLY A 225 -11.26 -19.30 -1.05
C GLY A 225 -11.07 -18.07 -0.19
N TYR A 226 -10.77 -16.96 -0.86
CA TYR A 226 -10.73 -15.64 -0.26
C TYR A 226 -11.37 -14.62 -1.20
N ARG A 227 -11.85 -13.52 -0.62
CA ARG A 227 -12.40 -12.36 -1.31
C ARG A 227 -11.48 -11.17 -1.09
N ILE A 228 -11.24 -10.39 -2.14
CA ILE A 228 -10.51 -9.12 -2.04
C ILE A 228 -11.43 -8.05 -1.44
N VAL A 229 -10.93 -7.32 -0.45
CA VAL A 229 -11.66 -6.26 0.26
C VAL A 229 -10.83 -4.97 0.22
N ALA A 230 -11.19 -4.07 -0.69
CA ALA A 230 -10.58 -2.76 -0.82
C ALA A 230 -11.02 -1.80 0.30
N THR A 231 -10.25 -0.75 0.57
CA THR A 231 -10.76 0.32 1.45
C THR A 231 -11.87 1.09 0.72
N LEU A 232 -12.99 1.38 1.40
CA LEU A 232 -14.07 2.20 0.82
C LEU A 232 -13.82 3.68 1.11
N ASP A 233 -12.96 4.31 0.31
CA ASP A 233 -12.72 5.75 0.35
C ASP A 233 -12.29 6.30 -1.02
N ARG A 234 -12.18 7.63 -1.13
CA ARG A 234 -11.79 8.31 -2.38
C ARG A 234 -10.34 8.06 -2.83
N LYS A 235 -9.46 7.62 -1.93
CA LYS A 235 -8.03 7.41 -2.18
C LYS A 235 -7.71 5.99 -2.69
N THR A 236 -8.66 5.06 -2.63
CA THR A 236 -8.50 3.69 -3.14
C THR A 236 -8.26 3.71 -4.64
N SER A 237 -7.19 3.08 -5.13
CA SER A 237 -6.79 3.12 -6.54
C SER A 237 -7.77 2.40 -7.47
N VAL A 238 -7.76 2.73 -8.77
CA VAL A 238 -8.55 2.04 -9.80
C VAL A 238 -8.39 0.52 -9.73
N GLN A 239 -7.16 0.04 -9.55
CA GLN A 239 -6.88 -1.39 -9.43
C GLN A 239 -7.57 -2.02 -8.22
N CYS A 240 -7.45 -1.41 -7.05
CA CYS A 240 -8.09 -1.91 -5.83
C CYS A 240 -9.62 -1.86 -5.92
N ARG A 241 -10.18 -0.75 -6.42
CA ARG A 241 -11.65 -0.58 -6.59
C ARG A 241 -12.26 -1.66 -7.48
N SER A 242 -11.52 -2.06 -8.52
CA SER A 242 -11.99 -2.99 -9.55
C SER A 242 -11.75 -4.45 -9.21
N LEU A 243 -10.87 -4.70 -8.23
CA LEU A 243 -10.65 -6.02 -7.62
C LEU A 243 -11.54 -6.26 -6.40
N ASP A 244 -12.13 -5.21 -5.79
CA ASP A 244 -13.01 -5.35 -4.62
C ASP A 244 -14.18 -6.32 -4.90
N GLY A 245 -14.37 -7.28 -4.01
CA GLY A 245 -15.40 -8.30 -4.12
C GLY A 245 -15.03 -9.50 -5.00
N ARG A 246 -13.90 -9.48 -5.73
CA ARG A 246 -13.47 -10.66 -6.51
C ARG A 246 -13.01 -11.78 -5.59
N GLU A 247 -13.35 -13.00 -5.98
CA GLU A 247 -13.11 -14.22 -5.21
C GLU A 247 -12.13 -15.14 -5.94
N TYR A 248 -11.29 -15.81 -5.17
CA TYR A 248 -10.26 -16.72 -5.67
C TYR A 248 -10.12 -17.91 -4.72
N GLU A 249 -9.69 -19.05 -5.23
CA GLU A 249 -9.28 -20.17 -4.39
C GLU A 249 -8.04 -19.79 -3.56
N VAL A 250 -7.93 -20.32 -2.34
CA VAL A 250 -6.76 -20.07 -1.49
C VAL A 250 -5.47 -20.48 -2.21
N GLY A 251 -4.47 -19.60 -2.16
CA GLY A 251 -3.20 -19.80 -2.86
C GLY A 251 -3.23 -19.55 -4.37
N LYS A 252 -4.40 -19.25 -4.95
CA LYS A 252 -4.55 -18.86 -6.36
C LYS A 252 -4.93 -17.37 -6.47
N GLY A 253 -4.66 -16.77 -7.62
CA GLY A 253 -5.03 -15.38 -7.89
C GLY A 253 -4.12 -14.33 -7.24
N PRO A 254 -4.43 -13.04 -7.46
CA PRO A 254 -3.59 -11.93 -7.03
C PRO A 254 -3.86 -11.56 -5.56
N VAL A 255 -2.81 -11.22 -4.81
CA VAL A 255 -2.92 -10.74 -3.42
C VAL A 255 -2.25 -9.38 -3.22
N PRO A 256 -2.80 -8.50 -2.35
CA PRO A 256 -2.18 -7.20 -2.08
C PRO A 256 -0.77 -7.34 -1.45
N PRO A 257 0.11 -6.32 -1.57
CA PRO A 257 -0.14 -5.02 -2.16
C PRO A 257 -0.11 -5.04 -3.69
N PHE A 258 -1.16 -4.52 -4.33
CA PHE A 258 -1.24 -4.39 -5.79
C PHE A 258 -0.47 -3.18 -6.33
N HIS A 259 -0.20 -2.20 -5.47
CA HIS A 259 0.53 -0.98 -5.79
C HIS A 259 1.20 -0.43 -4.53
N ILE A 260 2.10 0.53 -4.70
CA ILE A 260 2.71 1.27 -3.59
C ILE A 260 1.60 2.00 -2.79
N HIS A 261 1.67 1.98 -1.45
CA HIS A 261 0.62 2.48 -0.54
C HIS A 261 -0.73 1.72 -0.63
N CYS A 262 -0.73 0.46 -1.04
CA CYS A 262 -1.96 -0.35 -1.04
C CYS A 262 -2.50 -0.53 0.40
N ARG A 263 -3.83 -0.37 0.53
CA ARG A 263 -4.60 -0.54 1.78
C ARG A 263 -5.68 -1.63 1.67
N THR A 264 -5.73 -2.29 0.52
CA THR A 264 -6.62 -3.41 0.24
C THR A 264 -6.15 -4.64 0.99
N THR A 265 -7.11 -5.43 1.46
CA THR A 265 -6.86 -6.65 2.21
C THR A 265 -7.65 -7.81 1.62
N ILE A 266 -7.56 -9.00 2.20
CA ILE A 266 -8.33 -10.17 1.80
C ILE A 266 -9.10 -10.72 2.99
N THR A 267 -10.31 -11.25 2.77
CA THR A 267 -11.07 -11.98 3.78
C THR A 267 -11.25 -13.43 3.33
N PRO A 268 -11.15 -14.42 4.23
CA PRO A 268 -11.49 -15.79 3.90
C PRO A 268 -12.96 -15.94 3.48
N ILE A 269 -13.21 -16.89 2.58
CA ILE A 269 -14.53 -17.42 2.23
C ILE A 269 -14.57 -18.84 2.79
N THR A 270 -15.55 -19.15 3.62
CA THR A 270 -15.60 -20.40 4.37
C THR A 270 -16.60 -21.39 3.77
N ARG A 271 -16.42 -22.70 3.99
CA ARG A 271 -17.41 -23.70 3.52
C ARG A 271 -18.77 -23.56 4.21
N LEU A 272 -18.78 -22.99 5.42
CA LEU A 272 -19.98 -22.83 6.25
C LEU A 272 -20.87 -21.66 5.84
N SER A 273 -20.34 -20.69 5.08
CA SER A 273 -21.05 -19.48 4.66
C SER A 273 -21.71 -19.57 3.29
N ALA A 274 -21.45 -20.62 2.51
CA ALA A 274 -22.04 -20.83 1.18
C ALA A 274 -23.58 -20.94 1.20
N LEU A 275 -24.22 -20.84 2.38
CA LEU A 275 -25.65 -21.03 2.56
C LEU A 275 -26.41 -19.86 3.20
N PHE A 276 -25.80 -18.95 3.97
CA PHE A 276 -26.50 -17.80 4.58
C PHE A 276 -25.48 -16.66 4.80
N GLY A 277 -25.78 -15.36 4.63
CA GLY A 277 -26.72 -14.55 5.43
C GLY A 277 -26.53 -13.03 5.26
N GLN A 278 -27.25 -12.26 6.10
CA GLN A 278 -27.50 -10.81 5.99
C GLN A 278 -27.09 -10.05 7.27
N GLY A 279 -26.42 -8.89 7.12
CA GLY A 279 -26.27 -7.89 8.18
C GLY A 279 -24.85 -7.46 8.56
N ALA A 280 -23.78 -7.99 7.96
CA ALA A 280 -22.43 -7.50 8.22
C ALA A 280 -22.23 -6.04 7.78
N THR A 281 -21.32 -5.35 8.47
CA THR A 281 -20.87 -4.00 8.09
C THR A 281 -19.35 -3.91 7.93
N ARG A 282 -18.89 -3.05 7.03
CA ARG A 282 -17.48 -2.69 6.82
C ARG A 282 -17.26 -1.19 6.95
N ALA A 283 -16.06 -0.78 7.34
CA ALA A 283 -15.72 0.63 7.47
C ALA A 283 -15.65 1.32 6.10
N ALA A 284 -16.19 2.54 6.00
CA ALA A 284 -16.09 3.40 4.83
C ALA A 284 -15.84 4.86 5.25
N VAL A 285 -15.20 5.62 4.36
CA VAL A 285 -15.04 7.07 4.49
C VAL A 285 -15.65 7.72 3.26
N GLY A 286 -16.91 8.14 3.39
CA GLY A 286 -17.70 8.79 2.34
C GLY A 286 -17.63 10.32 2.40
N ALA A 287 -18.53 10.97 1.67
CA ALA A 287 -18.65 12.44 1.69
C ALA A 287 -18.94 12.99 3.08
N ASP A 288 -19.72 12.26 3.88
CA ASP A 288 -20.13 12.65 5.24
C ASP A 288 -19.13 12.22 6.33
N GLY A 289 -17.95 11.74 5.94
CA GLY A 289 -16.91 11.28 6.85
C GLY A 289 -16.90 9.77 7.08
N GLY A 290 -16.32 9.34 8.21
CA GLY A 290 -16.12 7.93 8.54
C GLY A 290 -17.37 7.27 9.12
N GLY A 291 -17.71 6.07 8.66
CA GLY A 291 -18.86 5.30 9.11
C GLY A 291 -18.76 3.81 8.80
N GLN A 292 -19.83 3.07 9.12
CA GLN A 292 -19.99 1.66 8.76
C GLN A 292 -21.07 1.55 7.68
N VAL A 293 -20.81 0.76 6.65
CA VAL A 293 -21.75 0.48 5.55
C VAL A 293 -21.96 -1.02 5.41
N SER A 294 -23.00 -1.46 4.71
CA SER A 294 -23.22 -2.90 4.46
C SER A 294 -21.97 -3.53 3.85
N ALA A 295 -21.55 -4.66 4.41
CA ALA A 295 -20.36 -5.37 3.96
C ALA A 295 -20.57 -6.07 2.60
N SER A 296 -21.83 -6.24 2.18
CA SER A 296 -22.19 -6.71 0.85
C SER A 296 -21.93 -5.70 -0.27
N LEU A 297 -21.73 -4.41 0.07
CA LEU A 297 -21.43 -3.41 -0.94
C LEU A 297 -20.00 -3.59 -1.46
N SER A 298 -19.89 -3.82 -2.76
CA SER A 298 -18.63 -3.61 -3.49
C SER A 298 -18.30 -2.13 -3.58
N TYR A 299 -17.05 -1.79 -3.90
CA TYR A 299 -16.60 -0.41 -4.00
C TYR A 299 -17.49 0.44 -4.91
N TYR A 300 -17.81 -0.06 -6.10
CA TYR A 300 -18.63 0.70 -7.05
C TYR A 300 -20.09 0.75 -6.62
N GLN A 301 -20.64 -0.31 -6.00
CA GLN A 301 -21.99 -0.23 -5.43
C GLN A 301 -22.07 0.82 -4.33
N TRP A 302 -21.08 0.86 -3.43
CA TRP A 302 -20.96 1.90 -2.42
C TRP A 302 -20.77 3.28 -3.05
N LEU A 303 -19.91 3.42 -4.06
CA LEU A 303 -19.65 4.70 -4.72
C LEU A 303 -20.89 5.31 -5.38
N LYS A 304 -21.81 4.48 -5.90
CA LYS A 304 -23.10 4.96 -6.46
C LYS A 304 -23.96 5.68 -5.42
N THR A 305 -23.80 5.39 -4.13
CA THR A 305 -24.52 6.06 -3.04
C THR A 305 -23.94 7.43 -2.69
N GLN A 306 -22.74 7.76 -3.19
CA GLN A 306 -22.05 9.00 -2.85
C GLN A 306 -22.45 10.15 -3.79
N PRO A 307 -22.43 11.43 -3.34
CA PRO A 307 -22.72 12.58 -4.19
C PRO A 307 -21.78 12.67 -5.40
N ALA A 308 -22.25 13.28 -6.50
CA ALA A 308 -21.49 13.39 -7.76
C ALA A 308 -20.09 13.98 -7.57
N ALA A 309 -19.94 15.02 -6.74
CA ALA A 309 -18.64 15.62 -6.43
C ALA A 309 -17.66 14.62 -5.79
N PHE A 310 -18.15 13.70 -4.94
CA PHE A 310 -17.31 12.66 -4.34
C PHE A 310 -16.93 11.59 -5.36
N GLN A 311 -17.86 11.21 -6.24
CA GLN A 311 -17.59 10.26 -7.31
C GLN A 311 -16.53 10.81 -8.28
N ASP A 312 -16.60 12.09 -8.64
CA ASP A 312 -15.61 12.76 -9.50
C ASP A 312 -14.26 12.88 -8.79
N ALA A 313 -14.24 13.16 -7.48
CA ALA A 313 -13.02 13.15 -6.69
C ALA A 313 -12.36 11.75 -6.61
N ALA A 314 -13.16 10.68 -6.63
CA ALA A 314 -12.66 9.31 -6.59
C ALA A 314 -12.21 8.80 -7.97
N LEU A 315 -13.00 9.02 -9.02
CA LEU A 315 -12.80 8.45 -10.36
C LEU A 315 -12.13 9.40 -11.36
N GLY A 316 -12.13 10.70 -11.09
CA GLY A 316 -11.91 11.75 -12.08
C GLY A 316 -13.20 12.11 -12.82
N PRO A 317 -13.30 13.32 -13.41
CA PRO A 317 -14.56 13.87 -13.93
C PRO A 317 -15.15 13.05 -15.08
N VAL A 318 -14.33 12.59 -16.03
CA VAL A 318 -14.79 11.83 -17.21
C VAL A 318 -15.33 10.46 -16.80
N ARG A 319 -14.57 9.70 -15.98
CA ARG A 319 -15.02 8.40 -15.47
C ARG A 319 -16.19 8.53 -14.51
N GLY A 320 -16.24 9.59 -13.71
CA GLY A 320 -17.35 9.89 -12.83
C GLY A 320 -18.64 10.14 -13.62
N LYS A 321 -18.59 10.93 -14.69
CA LYS A 321 -19.73 11.14 -15.59
C LYS A 321 -20.15 9.85 -16.30
N LEU A 322 -19.20 9.09 -16.85
CA LEU A 322 -19.48 7.77 -17.45
C LEU A 322 -20.12 6.80 -16.44
N PHE A 323 -19.68 6.82 -15.19
CA PHE A 323 -20.19 5.95 -14.13
C PHE A 323 -21.64 6.27 -13.74
N ARG A 324 -22.03 7.54 -13.78
CA ARG A 324 -23.40 8.00 -13.49
C ARG A 324 -24.32 7.86 -14.69
N ASP A 325 -23.86 8.33 -15.84
CA ASP A 325 -24.72 8.64 -16.99
C ASP A 325 -24.55 7.63 -18.14
N GLY A 326 -23.52 6.79 -18.10
CA GLY A 326 -23.23 5.82 -19.16
C GLY A 326 -24.15 4.58 -19.16
N GLY A 327 -25.06 4.46 -18.19
CA GLY A 327 -26.00 3.34 -18.10
C GLY A 327 -25.36 2.00 -17.72
N LEU A 328 -24.14 2.00 -17.18
CA LEU A 328 -23.42 0.80 -16.76
C LEU A 328 -23.81 0.37 -15.33
N THR A 329 -23.95 -0.94 -15.12
CA THR A 329 -24.03 -1.49 -13.75
C THR A 329 -22.69 -1.29 -13.02
N ALA A 330 -22.70 -1.36 -11.69
CA ALA A 330 -21.47 -1.21 -10.91
C ALA A 330 -20.46 -2.32 -11.25
N GLU A 331 -20.98 -3.52 -11.50
CA GLU A 331 -20.24 -4.73 -11.86
C GLU A 331 -19.65 -4.61 -13.27
N ARG A 332 -20.45 -4.16 -14.24
CA ARG A 332 -19.95 -3.94 -15.61
C ARG A 332 -18.88 -2.87 -15.62
N PHE A 333 -19.13 -1.74 -14.94
CA PHE A 333 -18.14 -0.67 -14.83
C PHE A 333 -16.82 -1.17 -14.25
N ALA A 334 -16.86 -1.95 -13.15
CA ALA A 334 -15.68 -2.54 -12.52
C ALA A 334 -14.90 -3.45 -13.47
N SER A 335 -15.60 -4.31 -14.23
CA SER A 335 -14.96 -5.27 -15.15
C SER A 335 -14.17 -4.59 -16.26
N LEU A 336 -14.58 -3.39 -16.66
CA LEU A 336 -13.96 -2.62 -17.75
C LEU A 336 -12.75 -1.81 -17.31
N GLN A 337 -12.49 -1.64 -16.01
CA GLN A 337 -11.42 -0.74 -15.58
C GLN A 337 -10.02 -1.32 -15.76
N LEU A 338 -9.89 -2.65 -15.85
CA LEU A 338 -8.62 -3.36 -15.84
C LEU A 338 -8.46 -4.27 -17.05
N ASP A 339 -7.23 -4.38 -17.55
CA ASP A 339 -6.85 -5.39 -18.53
C ASP A 339 -6.69 -6.79 -17.88
N LYS A 340 -6.37 -7.79 -18.72
CA LYS A 340 -6.09 -9.17 -18.28
C LYS A 340 -4.92 -9.31 -17.30
N ASN A 341 -4.05 -8.31 -17.21
CA ASN A 341 -2.90 -8.24 -16.32
C ASN A 341 -3.18 -7.35 -15.09
N PHE A 342 -4.44 -6.98 -14.84
CA PHE A 342 -4.88 -6.10 -13.76
C PHE A 342 -4.30 -4.68 -13.82
N LYS A 343 -3.92 -4.20 -15.02
CA LYS A 343 -3.49 -2.81 -15.25
C LYS A 343 -4.68 -1.93 -15.64
N PRO A 344 -4.76 -0.66 -15.16
CA PRO A 344 -5.82 0.26 -15.56
C PRO A 344 -5.87 0.52 -17.07
N LEU A 345 -7.06 0.41 -17.68
CA LEU A 345 -7.29 0.83 -19.06
C LEU A 345 -7.30 2.35 -19.19
N THR A 346 -6.93 2.90 -20.35
CA THR A 346 -7.09 4.32 -20.69
C THR A 346 -8.56 4.67 -20.98
N LEU A 347 -8.87 5.97 -21.11
CA LEU A 347 -10.22 6.39 -21.52
C LEU A 347 -10.52 5.99 -22.97
N ASP A 348 -9.53 6.06 -23.85
CA ASP A 348 -9.70 5.66 -25.26
C ASP A 348 -9.98 4.16 -25.37
N GLN A 349 -9.22 3.34 -24.63
CA GLN A 349 -9.47 1.89 -24.55
C GLN A 349 -10.86 1.58 -23.98
N LEU A 350 -11.33 2.35 -22.99
CA LEU A 350 -12.69 2.20 -22.49
C LEU A 350 -13.74 2.58 -23.53
N LYS A 351 -13.52 3.66 -24.30
CA LYS A 351 -14.43 4.14 -25.34
C LYS A 351 -14.52 3.15 -26.50
N GLU A 352 -13.42 2.48 -26.84
CA GLU A 352 -13.42 1.38 -27.82
C GLU A 352 -14.26 0.19 -27.35
N LEU A 353 -14.24 -0.13 -26.05
CA LEU A 353 -14.98 -1.25 -25.49
C LEU A 353 -16.47 -0.95 -25.26
N GLU A 354 -16.82 0.30 -24.93
CA GLU A 354 -18.18 0.72 -24.59
C GLU A 354 -18.58 2.07 -25.24
N PRO A 355 -18.56 2.19 -26.59
CA PRO A 355 -18.81 3.46 -27.26
C PRO A 355 -20.18 4.05 -26.95
N LEU A 356 -21.21 3.21 -26.86
CA LEU A 356 -22.58 3.61 -26.54
C LEU A 356 -22.71 4.18 -25.12
N ALA A 357 -21.90 3.71 -24.16
CA ALA A 357 -21.91 4.25 -22.81
C ALA A 357 -21.33 5.67 -22.76
N PHE A 358 -20.31 5.95 -23.59
CA PHE A 358 -19.76 7.29 -23.74
C PHE A 358 -20.73 8.24 -24.43
N GLU A 359 -21.41 7.78 -25.49
CA GLU A 359 -22.47 8.56 -26.15
C GLU A 359 -23.61 8.92 -25.18
N ARG A 360 -24.09 7.94 -24.41
CA ARG A 360 -25.13 8.17 -23.38
C ARG A 360 -24.69 9.17 -22.31
N ALA A 361 -23.43 9.10 -21.90
CA ALA A 361 -22.86 10.05 -20.95
C ALA A 361 -22.52 11.41 -21.60
N GLY A 362 -22.67 11.57 -22.92
CA GLY A 362 -22.28 12.76 -23.67
C GLY A 362 -20.79 13.07 -23.55
N LEU A 363 -19.93 12.09 -23.89
CA LEU A 363 -18.46 12.12 -23.77
C LEU A 363 -17.69 11.69 -25.03
#